data_AF-A0A418WFI3-F1
#
_entry.id   AF-A0A418WFI3-F1
#
_cell.length_a   1.000
_cell.length_b   1.000
_cell.length_c   1.000
_cell.angle_alpha   90.00
_cell.angle_beta   90.00
_cell.angle_gamma   90.00
#
_symmetry.space_group_name_H-M   'P 1'
#
loop_
_entity.id
_entity.type
_entity.pdbx_description
1 polymer ?
#
loop_
_entity_poly.entity_id
_entity_poly.type
_entity_poly.pdbx_seq_one_letter_code
_entity_poly.pdbx_strand_id
1 'polypeptide(L)'
;MADTGFGGGNGDKPRGLTRKEFLLGASALAGLAGCREEVARGKTAAAPAPAIHRGRRHNILMILTDQERADVDLPATLSLPHHERLRARSVNFTNYHVTTAPCSPSRSVIYTGRHTKYTRVLGNPGTTLPAELDTSISTIGTMLREQGYYTAYKGKWHLSPLYVILDTQLFAYPTKTDALEPFGFSDYSVMGDRLGGVWDGFIHDREIAGEAVQWLHGKARSLGDDQPWFLAVNLVNPHDMMFFDAGGEQRATQTLPDLLQPLREAPGLWPYTEDLAVALPRSHHADDLSTKPWAHRAFREINNTVFGRIGDEAAWARAQNYYFNCIRDVDQYVGVVLDALAAAGLADNTIVLLSSDHGEMAGAHGLREKGPCIYKENVRVPLIVHHPDIAAGRDTAALGSALDLAPTILSMAGLEDGERRSRYPDLKGIDLSPAIGTVGGKSARDDRGMLFYFGVGIWADPPFAKQALASFREGGMPQVYVDAILSGQLGPSLRSRALFRGLYDGRYKFARYFGGEEHNTPADLGALLRDNDVELYDTQADPDELVNLAVNPEPHRDLLTRLNAATNAAVLAELSDGDKDDGSEFD
;
A
#
# COMPACT_ATOMS: atom_id res chain seq x y z
N MET A 1 62.75 -32.49 48.83
CA MET A 1 61.56 -32.20 48.02
C MET A 1 61.88 -30.92 47.25
N ALA A 2 62.71 -31.05 46.21
CA ALA A 2 62.31 -31.20 44.80
C ALA A 2 61.85 -29.83 44.24
N ASP A 3 62.82 -29.00 43.82
CA ASP A 3 63.35 -28.83 42.45
C ASP A 3 62.44 -27.92 41.58
N THR A 4 62.76 -26.62 41.46
CA THR A 4 63.59 -25.96 40.42
C THR A 4 62.93 -26.00 39.02
N GLY A 5 62.76 -24.92 38.25
CA GLY A 5 63.26 -23.55 38.28
C GLY A 5 63.32 -22.99 36.83
N PHE A 6 63.45 -21.66 36.73
CA PHE A 6 63.75 -20.81 35.55
C PHE A 6 62.58 -20.45 34.61
N GLY A 7 62.37 -19.20 34.16
CA GLY A 7 63.05 -17.89 34.21
C GLY A 7 62.26 -16.97 33.24
N GLY A 8 62.12 -15.64 33.33
CA GLY A 8 63.02 -14.56 33.73
C GLY A 8 63.40 -13.74 32.48
N GLY A 9 62.89 -12.51 32.33
CA GLY A 9 63.38 -11.56 31.30
C GLY A 9 62.53 -10.29 31.06
N ASN A 10 63.06 -9.15 31.55
CA ASN A 10 62.79 -7.73 31.24
C ASN A 10 62.15 -7.44 29.86
N GLY A 11 61.27 -6.46 29.65
CA GLY A 11 61.23 -5.09 30.16
C GLY A 11 61.47 -4.12 29.00
N ASP A 12 60.44 -3.42 28.49
CA ASP A 12 60.52 -2.05 27.97
C ASP A 12 59.16 -1.49 27.51
N LYS A 13 58.95 -0.20 27.75
CA LYS A 13 57.74 0.58 27.38
C LYS A 13 57.69 0.83 25.87
N PRO A 14 56.51 0.90 25.21
CA PRO A 14 56.41 1.56 23.93
C PRO A 14 56.37 3.09 24.13
N ARG A 15 57.44 3.74 23.66
CA ARG A 15 57.57 5.19 23.47
C ARG A 15 56.56 5.68 22.44
N GLY A 16 55.98 6.86 22.69
CA GLY A 16 55.29 7.64 21.67
C GLY A 16 56.28 8.10 20.59
N LEU A 17 55.86 7.96 19.33
CA LEU A 17 56.59 8.48 18.18
C LEU A 17 56.47 10.00 18.13
N THR A 18 57.59 10.66 17.89
CA THR A 18 57.74 12.12 17.94
C THR A 18 57.68 12.72 16.54
N ARG A 19 57.45 14.04 16.47
CA ARG A 19 57.31 14.88 15.25
C ARG A 19 58.41 14.76 14.17
N LYS A 20 59.47 13.95 14.37
CA LYS A 20 60.57 13.73 13.41
C LYS A 20 60.47 12.44 12.60
N GLU A 21 59.50 11.56 12.89
CA GLU A 21 59.25 10.32 12.12
C GLU A 21 58.07 10.43 11.13
N PHE A 22 57.45 11.62 11.02
CA PHE A 22 56.36 11.91 10.07
C PHE A 22 56.85 12.54 8.74
N LEU A 23 58.17 12.74 8.55
CA LEU A 23 58.70 13.50 7.42
C LEU A 23 60.00 12.90 6.86
N LEU A 24 59.90 11.72 6.24
CA LEU A 24 60.87 11.22 5.25
C LEU A 24 60.14 10.32 4.25
N GLY A 25 59.20 10.95 3.55
CA GLY A 25 58.52 10.42 2.37
C GLY A 25 58.14 11.58 1.43
N ALA A 26 58.98 12.61 1.36
CA ALA A 26 58.85 13.71 0.41
C ALA A 26 60.24 14.29 0.12
N SER A 27 60.68 14.14 -1.13
CA SER A 27 61.82 14.88 -1.70
C SER A 27 61.68 14.91 -3.22
N ALA A 28 61.00 15.96 -3.71
CA ALA A 28 61.31 16.76 -4.91
C ALA A 28 60.19 17.82 -5.05
N LEU A 29 60.41 19.07 -4.60
CA LEU A 29 60.83 20.23 -5.42
C LEU A 29 59.83 20.54 -6.55
N ALA A 30 59.31 21.75 -6.78
CA ALA A 30 59.39 23.07 -6.17
C ALA A 30 58.38 23.98 -6.93
N GLY A 31 57.95 25.07 -6.31
CA GLY A 31 57.58 26.30 -7.03
C GLY A 31 56.11 26.50 -7.38
N LEU A 32 55.36 27.13 -6.48
CA LEU A 32 54.15 27.88 -6.81
C LEU A 32 54.54 29.35 -7.04
N ALA A 33 54.40 29.80 -8.28
CA ALA A 33 54.22 31.20 -8.63
C ALA A 33 53.28 31.30 -9.83
N GLY A 34 52.15 31.97 -9.64
CA GLY A 34 51.45 32.66 -10.72
C GLY A 34 50.21 32.00 -11.30
N CYS A 35 49.16 32.80 -11.32
CA CYS A 35 48.06 32.85 -12.29
C CYS A 35 46.81 31.99 -12.05
N ARG A 36 45.72 32.75 -11.90
CA ARG A 36 44.31 32.39 -12.04
C ARG A 36 44.04 31.69 -13.37
N GLU A 37 43.18 30.66 -13.38
CA GLU A 37 42.16 30.48 -14.44
C GLU A 37 41.10 29.43 -14.09
N GLU A 38 39.85 29.83 -14.32
CA GLU A 38 38.62 29.11 -14.66
C GLU A 38 38.23 27.78 -13.99
N VAL A 39 37.18 27.87 -13.15
CA VAL A 39 36.31 26.73 -12.80
C VAL A 39 35.41 26.42 -13.99
N ALA A 40 35.83 25.50 -14.85
CA ALA A 40 34.95 24.86 -15.81
C ALA A 40 34.14 23.76 -15.10
N ARG A 41 32.81 23.95 -15.01
CA ARG A 41 31.85 22.93 -14.59
C ARG A 41 31.79 21.81 -15.62
N GLY A 42 32.60 20.76 -15.44
CA GLY A 42 32.42 19.49 -16.12
C GLY A 42 31.28 18.70 -15.48
N LYS A 43 30.12 18.67 -16.13
CA LYS A 43 29.10 17.63 -15.88
C LYS A 43 29.71 16.29 -16.30
N THR A 44 30.25 15.52 -15.37
CA THR A 44 30.50 14.11 -15.59
C THR A 44 29.15 13.42 -15.68
N ALA A 45 28.75 13.04 -16.90
CA ALA A 45 27.61 12.15 -17.11
C ALA A 45 27.88 10.86 -16.30
N ALA A 46 26.93 10.51 -15.42
CA ALA A 46 26.98 9.26 -14.68
C ALA A 46 27.06 8.11 -15.69
N ALA A 47 27.94 7.14 -15.42
CA ALA A 47 27.95 5.90 -16.18
C ALA A 47 26.56 5.24 -16.10
N PRO A 48 26.05 4.65 -17.20
CA PRO A 48 24.77 3.93 -17.16
C PRO A 48 24.85 2.83 -16.10
N ALA A 49 23.89 2.83 -15.17
CA ALA A 49 23.74 1.75 -14.21
C ALA A 49 23.55 0.43 -14.97
N PRO A 50 24.06 -0.71 -14.46
CA PRO A 50 23.83 -2.00 -15.09
C PRO A 50 22.32 -2.23 -15.23
N ALA A 51 21.87 -2.47 -16.46
CA ALA A 51 20.51 -2.88 -16.74
C ALA A 51 20.24 -4.23 -16.05
N ILE A 52 18.99 -4.46 -15.62
CA ILE A 52 18.54 -5.74 -15.06
C ILE A 52 19.04 -6.88 -15.95
N HIS A 53 19.84 -7.80 -15.39
CA HIS A 53 20.38 -8.94 -16.12
C HIS A 53 19.27 -9.95 -16.37
N ARG A 54 18.55 -9.78 -17.49
CA ARG A 54 17.39 -10.61 -17.92
C ARG A 54 17.70 -12.12 -18.09
N GLY A 55 18.95 -12.55 -17.95
CA GLY A 55 19.38 -13.95 -18.09
C GLY A 55 19.25 -14.80 -16.82
N ARG A 56 19.11 -14.20 -15.63
CA ARG A 56 18.95 -14.93 -14.36
C ARG A 56 17.55 -14.67 -13.79
N ARG A 57 16.83 -15.75 -13.49
CA ARG A 57 15.47 -15.66 -12.92
C ARG A 57 15.56 -15.71 -11.41
N HIS A 58 15.45 -14.56 -10.78
CA HIS A 58 15.45 -14.46 -9.32
C HIS A 58 14.16 -15.02 -8.73
N ASN A 59 14.24 -15.48 -7.50
CA ASN A 59 13.08 -15.66 -6.64
C ASN A 59 12.46 -14.30 -6.31
N ILE A 60 11.20 -14.30 -5.92
CA ILE A 60 10.46 -13.07 -5.62
C ILE A 60 9.76 -13.25 -4.28
N LEU A 61 10.10 -12.41 -3.31
CA LEU A 61 9.37 -12.25 -2.07
C LEU A 61 8.62 -10.93 -2.13
N MET A 62 7.29 -10.96 -2.02
CA MET A 62 6.47 -9.77 -1.87
C MET A 62 5.88 -9.77 -0.47
N ILE A 63 6.21 -8.74 0.31
CA ILE A 63 5.56 -8.45 1.58
C ILE A 63 4.53 -7.35 1.31
N LEU A 64 3.28 -7.62 1.66
CA LEU A 64 2.20 -6.64 1.61
C LEU A 64 1.68 -6.42 3.02
N THR A 65 1.58 -5.17 3.45
CA THR A 65 0.90 -4.79 4.69
C THR A 65 -0.48 -4.26 4.36
N ASP A 66 -1.38 -4.23 5.35
CA ASP A 66 -2.69 -3.62 5.16
C ASP A 66 -2.72 -2.24 5.82
N GLN A 67 -3.23 -1.23 5.15
CA GLN A 67 -3.50 0.08 5.77
C GLN A 67 -2.25 0.87 6.22
N GLU A 68 -1.06 0.53 5.73
CA GLU A 68 0.18 1.27 6.01
C GLU A 68 0.40 2.46 5.05
N ARG A 69 0.64 3.63 5.63
CA ARG A 69 1.06 4.84 4.89
C ARG A 69 2.48 4.73 4.40
N ALA A 70 2.81 5.47 3.33
CA ALA A 70 4.19 5.63 2.89
C ALA A 70 5.11 6.18 3.99
N ASP A 71 6.36 5.72 4.00
CA ASP A 71 7.39 6.15 4.96
C ASP A 71 7.56 7.67 5.05
N VAL A 72 7.43 8.37 3.92
CA VAL A 72 7.56 9.83 3.84
C VAL A 72 6.40 10.59 4.52
N ASP A 73 5.31 9.88 4.84
CA ASP A 73 4.14 10.38 5.55
C ASP A 73 4.08 9.93 7.00
N LEU A 74 5.03 9.11 7.44
CA LEU A 74 5.17 8.69 8.83
C LEU A 74 5.98 9.73 9.62
N PRO A 75 5.78 9.80 10.95
CA PRO A 75 6.59 10.69 11.80
C PRO A 75 8.07 10.34 11.68
N ALA A 76 8.92 11.33 11.44
CA ALA A 76 10.37 11.10 11.33
C ALA A 76 11.02 10.55 12.62
N THR A 77 10.32 10.64 13.76
CA THR A 77 10.73 10.08 15.04
C THR A 77 10.33 8.61 15.22
N LEU A 78 9.49 8.07 14.34
CA LEU A 78 9.09 6.66 14.36
C LEU A 78 10.23 5.80 13.82
N SER A 79 10.87 5.02 14.70
CA SER A 79 11.92 4.08 14.30
C SER A 79 11.31 2.76 13.84
N LEU A 80 11.69 2.34 12.64
CA LEU A 80 11.28 1.09 11.98
C LEU A 80 12.54 0.37 11.49
N PRO A 81 13.35 -0.21 12.40
CA PRO A 81 14.70 -0.69 12.08
C PRO A 81 14.74 -1.73 10.95
N HIS A 82 13.69 -2.55 10.77
CA HIS A 82 13.68 -3.57 9.72
C HIS A 82 13.27 -3.01 8.36
N HIS A 83 12.34 -2.05 8.31
CA HIS A 83 12.05 -1.27 7.11
C HIS A 83 13.26 -0.40 6.72
N GLU A 84 13.90 0.28 7.67
CA GLU A 84 15.13 1.05 7.47
C GLU A 84 16.25 0.17 6.88
N ARG A 85 16.44 -1.03 7.42
CA ARG A 85 17.38 -2.02 6.91
C ARG A 85 17.06 -2.43 5.47
N LEU A 86 15.78 -2.65 5.15
CA LEU A 86 15.36 -2.98 3.79
C LEU A 86 15.61 -1.80 2.84
N ARG A 87 15.22 -0.58 3.21
CA ARG A 87 15.43 0.65 2.41
C ARG A 87 16.90 0.88 2.11
N ALA A 88 17.78 0.72 3.09
CA ALA A 88 19.22 0.87 2.90
C ALA A 88 19.80 -0.08 1.82
N ARG A 89 19.09 -1.16 1.51
CA ARG A 89 19.45 -2.15 0.50
C ARG A 89 18.56 -2.09 -0.77
N SER A 90 17.72 -1.08 -0.91
CA SER A 90 16.66 -1.06 -1.92
C SER A 90 16.59 0.26 -2.68
N VAL A 91 15.73 0.28 -3.71
CA VAL A 91 15.17 1.51 -4.28
C VAL A 91 13.83 1.76 -3.61
N ASN A 92 13.70 2.92 -2.95
CA ASN A 92 12.48 3.32 -2.26
C ASN A 92 11.71 4.37 -3.07
N PHE A 93 10.45 4.11 -3.38
CA PHE A 93 9.59 5.05 -4.09
C PHE A 93 8.95 6.01 -3.09
N THR A 94 9.22 7.31 -3.23
CA THR A 94 8.59 8.35 -2.40
C THR A 94 7.25 8.83 -2.97
N ASN A 95 6.83 8.26 -4.10
CA ASN A 95 5.67 8.70 -4.88
C ASN A 95 4.90 7.54 -5.52
N TYR A 96 4.55 6.54 -4.71
CA TYR A 96 3.78 5.37 -5.15
C TYR A 96 2.38 5.37 -4.50
N HIS A 97 1.34 5.16 -5.30
CA HIS A 97 -0.05 5.35 -4.87
C HIS A 97 -0.96 4.18 -5.24
N VAL A 98 -1.93 3.86 -4.40
CA VAL A 98 -3.00 2.93 -4.78
C VAL A 98 -4.04 3.65 -5.64
N THR A 99 -4.65 2.96 -6.58
CA THR A 99 -5.65 3.56 -7.50
C THR A 99 -7.03 3.67 -6.86
N THR A 100 -7.28 2.90 -5.81
CA THR A 100 -8.56 2.81 -5.11
C THR A 100 -8.33 2.32 -3.67
N ALA A 101 -9.35 2.48 -2.82
CA ALA A 101 -9.46 1.93 -1.47
C ALA A 101 -10.94 1.56 -1.25
N PRO A 102 -11.30 0.57 -0.41
CA PRO A 102 -10.57 -0.05 0.70
C PRO A 102 -9.85 -1.36 0.30
N CYS A 103 -9.50 -2.19 1.29
CA CYS A 103 -8.67 -3.40 1.17
C CYS A 103 -8.98 -4.25 -0.07
N SER A 104 -10.20 -4.81 -0.19
CA SER A 104 -10.50 -5.78 -1.27
C SER A 104 -10.44 -5.16 -2.67
N PRO A 105 -11.06 -3.99 -2.93
CA PRO A 105 -10.88 -3.31 -4.22
C PRO A 105 -9.43 -2.97 -4.54
N SER A 106 -8.61 -2.58 -3.56
CA SER A 106 -7.20 -2.29 -3.84
C SER A 106 -6.38 -3.55 -4.09
N ARG A 107 -6.58 -4.60 -3.28
CA ARG A 107 -5.93 -5.91 -3.44
C ARG A 107 -6.27 -6.54 -4.78
N SER A 108 -7.50 -6.39 -5.26
CA SER A 108 -7.88 -6.91 -6.58
C SER A 108 -7.06 -6.24 -7.68
N VAL A 109 -6.83 -4.92 -7.58
CA VAL A 109 -5.95 -4.18 -8.51
C VAL A 109 -4.50 -4.65 -8.39
N ILE A 110 -3.96 -4.76 -7.17
CA ILE A 110 -2.59 -5.18 -6.92
C ILE A 110 -2.31 -6.56 -7.53
N TYR A 111 -3.20 -7.53 -7.27
CA TYR A 111 -2.97 -8.92 -7.68
C TYR A 111 -3.31 -9.20 -9.13
N THR A 112 -4.16 -8.40 -9.79
CA THR A 112 -4.54 -8.63 -11.19
C THR A 112 -3.93 -7.63 -12.17
N GLY A 113 -3.46 -6.48 -11.69
CA GLY A 113 -3.05 -5.35 -12.53
C GLY A 113 -4.20 -4.73 -13.32
N ARG A 114 -5.45 -4.87 -12.86
CA ARG A 114 -6.66 -4.38 -13.53
C ARG A 114 -7.54 -3.57 -12.57
N HIS A 115 -8.14 -2.49 -13.10
CA HIS A 115 -9.09 -1.66 -12.34
C HIS A 115 -10.36 -2.42 -11.94
N THR A 116 -11.07 -1.90 -10.94
CA THR A 116 -12.24 -2.56 -10.33
C THR A 116 -13.42 -2.76 -11.28
N LYS A 117 -13.48 -2.00 -12.39
CA LYS A 117 -14.41 -2.28 -13.50
C LYS A 117 -14.30 -3.71 -14.02
N TYR A 118 -13.09 -4.26 -14.05
CA TYR A 118 -12.80 -5.61 -14.53
C TYR A 118 -12.84 -6.64 -13.41
N THR A 119 -12.26 -6.32 -12.26
CA THR A 119 -12.24 -7.28 -11.14
C THR A 119 -13.62 -7.46 -10.53
N ARG A 120 -14.52 -6.49 -10.71
CA ARG A 120 -15.89 -6.42 -10.13
C ARG A 120 -15.94 -6.44 -8.60
N VAL A 121 -14.79 -6.51 -7.93
CA VAL A 121 -14.62 -6.28 -6.50
C VAL A 121 -14.81 -4.78 -6.20
N LEU A 122 -16.04 -4.39 -5.89
CA LEU A 122 -16.45 -3.01 -5.58
C LEU A 122 -16.71 -2.78 -4.08
N GLY A 123 -16.35 -3.74 -3.24
CA GLY A 123 -16.43 -3.67 -1.79
C GLY A 123 -15.74 -4.87 -1.16
N ASN A 124 -15.70 -4.90 0.17
CA ASN A 124 -15.14 -6.04 0.89
C ASN A 124 -16.14 -7.22 0.87
N PRO A 125 -15.66 -8.48 0.87
CA PRO A 125 -16.52 -9.66 0.99
C PRO A 125 -17.59 -9.50 2.09
N GLY A 126 -18.85 -9.70 1.72
CA GLY A 126 -20.00 -9.55 2.63
C GLY A 126 -20.57 -8.13 2.77
N THR A 127 -20.01 -7.11 2.11
CA THR A 127 -20.54 -5.73 2.15
C THR A 127 -21.29 -5.30 0.88
N THR A 128 -20.95 -5.87 -0.27
CA THR A 128 -21.59 -5.63 -1.58
C THR A 128 -21.59 -6.91 -2.43
N LEU A 129 -22.38 -7.00 -3.49
CA LEU A 129 -22.38 -8.13 -4.44
C LEU A 129 -22.15 -7.64 -5.88
N PRO A 130 -21.27 -8.27 -6.68
CA PRO A 130 -20.27 -9.26 -6.27
C PRO A 130 -19.11 -8.60 -5.49
N ALA A 131 -18.61 -9.26 -4.45
CA ALA A 131 -17.42 -8.83 -3.71
C ALA A 131 -16.29 -9.87 -3.76
N GLU A 132 -16.35 -10.78 -4.73
CA GLU A 132 -15.41 -11.89 -4.90
C GLU A 132 -14.69 -11.75 -6.23
N LEU A 133 -13.38 -12.04 -6.22
CA LEU A 133 -12.58 -12.09 -7.43
C LEU A 133 -12.92 -13.36 -8.22
N ASP A 134 -13.30 -13.17 -9.48
CA ASP A 134 -13.52 -14.25 -10.43
C ASP A 134 -12.21 -15.01 -10.70
N THR A 135 -12.25 -16.34 -10.60
CA THR A 135 -11.08 -17.21 -10.81
C THR A 135 -10.60 -17.26 -12.26
N SER A 136 -11.39 -16.77 -13.21
CA SER A 136 -10.98 -16.59 -14.61
C SER A 136 -10.05 -15.39 -14.82
N ILE A 137 -9.97 -14.46 -13.86
CA ILE A 137 -9.07 -13.31 -13.94
C ILE A 137 -7.69 -13.74 -13.45
N SER A 138 -6.71 -13.69 -14.35
CA SER A 138 -5.32 -14.02 -14.01
C SER A 138 -4.78 -13.09 -12.92
N THR A 139 -4.19 -13.69 -11.89
CA THR A 139 -3.44 -12.94 -10.87
C THR A 139 -1.93 -13.01 -11.15
N ILE A 140 -1.12 -12.25 -10.42
CA ILE A 140 0.35 -12.39 -10.42
C ILE A 140 0.77 -13.84 -10.19
N GLY A 141 0.05 -14.60 -9.35
CA GLY A 141 0.29 -16.02 -9.14
C GLY A 141 0.14 -16.82 -10.43
N THR A 142 -1.00 -16.69 -11.12
CA THR A 142 -1.24 -17.34 -12.41
C THR A 142 -0.19 -16.95 -13.43
N MET A 143 0.07 -15.64 -13.57
CA MET A 143 0.99 -15.10 -14.57
C MET A 143 2.42 -15.60 -14.34
N LEU A 144 2.91 -15.65 -13.09
CA LEU A 144 4.25 -16.17 -12.78
C LEU A 144 4.35 -17.69 -12.94
N ARG A 145 3.30 -18.46 -12.62
CA ARG A 145 3.27 -19.92 -12.89
C ARG A 145 3.40 -20.22 -14.36
N GLU A 146 2.77 -19.43 -15.22
CA GLU A 146 2.94 -19.58 -16.67
C GLU A 146 4.33 -19.22 -17.17
N GLN A 147 5.15 -18.57 -16.33
CA GLN A 147 6.58 -18.41 -16.57
C GLN A 147 7.40 -19.53 -15.92
N GLY A 148 6.80 -20.48 -15.20
CA GLY A 148 7.51 -21.58 -14.53
C GLY A 148 7.92 -21.31 -13.08
N TYR A 149 7.42 -20.24 -12.46
CA TYR A 149 7.59 -20.06 -11.02
C TYR A 149 6.73 -21.03 -10.22
N TYR A 150 7.23 -21.50 -9.08
CA TYR A 150 6.38 -22.04 -8.02
C TYR A 150 5.84 -20.88 -7.17
N THR A 151 4.53 -20.79 -6.98
CA THR A 151 3.89 -19.65 -6.32
C THR A 151 3.25 -20.07 -5.00
N ALA A 152 3.43 -19.26 -3.97
CA ALA A 152 2.91 -19.49 -2.62
C ALA A 152 2.41 -18.17 -2.01
N TYR A 153 1.46 -18.27 -1.08
CA TYR A 153 0.81 -17.15 -0.44
C TYR A 153 0.64 -17.41 1.06
N LYS A 154 0.87 -16.41 1.90
CA LYS A 154 0.68 -16.47 3.35
C LYS A 154 -0.02 -15.22 3.85
N GLY A 155 -1.03 -15.37 4.69
CA GLY A 155 -1.76 -14.28 5.33
C GLY A 155 -2.98 -13.78 4.56
N LYS A 156 -3.29 -12.50 4.72
CA LYS A 156 -4.56 -11.88 4.32
C LYS A 156 -4.74 -11.87 2.81
N TRP A 157 -5.74 -12.59 2.31
CA TRP A 157 -6.15 -12.60 0.90
C TRP A 157 -7.24 -11.57 0.61
N HIS A 158 -8.37 -11.66 1.33
CA HIS A 158 -9.49 -10.74 1.33
C HIS A 158 -10.16 -10.50 -0.04
N LEU A 159 -10.11 -11.49 -0.96
CA LEU A 159 -10.72 -11.42 -2.29
C LEU A 159 -11.72 -12.55 -2.59
N SER A 160 -11.92 -13.48 -1.66
CA SER A 160 -12.92 -14.55 -1.76
C SER A 160 -13.26 -15.10 -0.36
N PRO A 161 -14.42 -15.75 -0.16
CA PRO A 161 -14.89 -16.20 1.16
C PRO A 161 -14.15 -17.45 1.63
N LEU A 162 -12.87 -17.29 2.00
CA LEU A 162 -12.00 -18.38 2.45
C LEU A 162 -11.98 -18.54 3.98
N TYR A 163 -13.15 -18.38 4.60
CA TYR A 163 -13.32 -18.38 6.05
C TYR A 163 -13.08 -19.76 6.69
N VAL A 164 -12.69 -19.75 7.96
CA VAL A 164 -12.64 -20.94 8.81
C VAL A 164 -14.07 -21.37 9.15
N ILE A 165 -14.56 -22.42 8.51
CA ILE A 165 -15.75 -23.13 8.97
C ILE A 165 -15.26 -24.32 9.80
N LEU A 166 -15.39 -24.24 11.12
CA LEU A 166 -15.21 -25.39 12.02
C LEU A 166 -16.42 -26.31 11.86
N ASP A 167 -16.36 -27.25 10.93
CA ASP A 167 -17.41 -28.28 10.82
C ASP A 167 -17.14 -29.38 11.86
N THR A 168 -17.89 -29.39 12.95
CA THR A 168 -17.63 -30.26 14.12
C THR A 168 -18.14 -31.69 13.92
N GLN A 169 -17.62 -32.71 14.62
CA GLN A 169 -18.22 -33.08 15.91
C GLN A 169 -17.25 -33.43 17.06
N LEU A 170 -15.92 -33.39 16.92
CA LEU A 170 -15.01 -33.43 18.09
C LEU A 170 -13.59 -32.91 17.83
N PHE A 171 -13.06 -33.02 16.60
CA PHE A 171 -11.85 -32.32 16.16
C PHE A 171 -11.91 -32.10 14.64
N ALA A 172 -12.14 -30.86 14.19
CA ALA A 172 -11.99 -30.48 12.79
C ALA A 172 -10.56 -29.99 12.57
N TYR A 173 -9.88 -30.44 11.51
CA TYR A 173 -8.56 -29.94 11.12
C TYR A 173 -8.69 -29.09 9.86
N PRO A 174 -8.26 -27.83 9.85
CA PRO A 174 -8.39 -26.97 8.68
C PRO A 174 -7.44 -27.42 7.56
N THR A 175 -7.98 -27.60 6.34
CA THR A 175 -7.21 -27.88 5.12
C THR A 175 -7.53 -26.81 4.07
N LYS A 176 -6.95 -25.61 4.24
CA LYS A 176 -7.09 -24.50 3.27
C LYS A 176 -5.83 -24.28 2.42
N THR A 177 -4.85 -25.19 2.49
CA THR A 177 -3.55 -25.05 1.84
C THR A 177 -3.63 -24.88 0.32
N ASP A 178 -4.65 -25.42 -0.35
CA ASP A 178 -4.87 -25.33 -1.79
C ASP A 178 -6.00 -24.36 -2.18
N ALA A 179 -6.53 -23.59 -1.22
CA ALA A 179 -7.68 -22.70 -1.45
C ALA A 179 -7.40 -21.58 -2.47
N LEU A 180 -6.13 -21.22 -2.67
CA LEU A 180 -5.69 -20.24 -3.66
C LEU A 180 -5.13 -20.85 -4.96
N GLU A 181 -5.24 -22.17 -5.15
CA GLU A 181 -4.82 -22.83 -6.39
C GLU A 181 -5.53 -22.27 -7.63
N PRO A 182 -6.86 -21.97 -7.60
CA PRO A 182 -7.54 -21.33 -8.74
C PRO A 182 -7.02 -19.93 -9.07
N PHE A 183 -6.43 -19.23 -8.09
CA PHE A 183 -5.82 -17.92 -8.26
C PHE A 183 -4.32 -18.03 -8.57
N GLY A 184 -3.82 -19.24 -8.83
CA GLY A 184 -2.45 -19.47 -9.22
C GLY A 184 -1.46 -19.46 -8.06
N PHE A 185 -1.87 -19.84 -6.84
CA PHE A 185 -0.96 -20.06 -5.70
C PHE A 185 -1.09 -21.49 -5.18
N SER A 186 0.01 -22.26 -5.25
CA SER A 186 0.03 -23.69 -4.89
C SER A 186 0.18 -23.98 -3.41
N ASP A 187 0.26 -22.93 -2.59
CA ASP A 187 0.37 -23.03 -1.15
C ASP A 187 -0.30 -21.78 -0.55
N TYR A 188 -1.13 -21.98 0.46
CA TYR A 188 -1.83 -20.94 1.20
C TYR A 188 -1.70 -21.15 2.72
N SER A 189 -2.16 -20.18 3.52
CA SER A 189 -2.19 -20.30 4.98
C SER A 189 -3.11 -21.41 5.43
N VAL A 190 -2.64 -22.19 6.42
CA VAL A 190 -3.37 -23.38 6.91
C VAL A 190 -4.69 -22.96 7.53
N MET A 191 -4.67 -21.84 8.25
CA MET A 191 -5.84 -21.28 8.94
C MET A 191 -6.74 -20.44 8.04
N GLY A 192 -6.51 -20.42 6.72
CA GLY A 192 -7.32 -19.65 5.79
C GLY A 192 -7.11 -18.14 5.90
N ASP A 193 -8.11 -17.38 5.47
CA ASP A 193 -8.03 -15.92 5.37
C ASP A 193 -8.19 -15.19 6.71
N ARG A 194 -7.52 -14.04 6.82
CA ARG A 194 -7.51 -13.14 7.99
C ARG A 194 -8.04 -11.78 7.55
N LEU A 195 -9.26 -11.42 7.95
CA LEU A 195 -9.96 -10.26 7.39
C LEU A 195 -9.51 -8.93 8.02
N GLY A 196 -8.82 -8.99 9.16
CA GLY A 196 -8.40 -7.81 9.91
C GLY A 196 -9.42 -7.37 10.94
N GLY A 197 -9.99 -8.30 11.70
CA GLY A 197 -10.82 -8.02 12.87
C GLY A 197 -10.03 -7.43 14.05
N VAL A 198 -10.63 -7.48 15.23
CA VAL A 198 -10.04 -6.93 16.46
C VAL A 198 -8.78 -7.68 16.84
N TRP A 199 -7.66 -6.97 16.88
CA TRP A 199 -6.35 -7.53 17.19
C TRP A 199 -5.92 -8.66 16.23
N ASP A 200 -6.53 -8.76 15.05
CA ASP A 200 -6.20 -9.82 14.10
C ASP A 200 -4.73 -9.72 13.69
N GLY A 201 -4.20 -8.51 13.44
CA GLY A 201 -2.78 -8.34 13.15
C GLY A 201 -1.91 -8.69 14.34
N PHE A 202 -2.24 -8.19 15.53
CA PHE A 202 -1.50 -8.52 16.75
C PHE A 202 -1.44 -10.04 17.02
N ILE A 203 -2.53 -10.77 16.75
CA ILE A 203 -2.63 -12.21 16.97
C ILE A 203 -2.00 -13.00 15.83
N HIS A 204 -2.29 -12.65 14.58
CA HIS A 204 -2.04 -13.50 13.41
C HIS A 204 -0.80 -13.13 12.61
N ASP A 205 -0.24 -11.91 12.71
CA ASP A 205 0.96 -11.57 11.93
C ASP A 205 2.17 -12.41 12.35
N ARG A 206 2.25 -12.82 13.64
CA ARG A 206 3.24 -13.82 14.11
C ARG A 206 3.05 -15.19 13.45
N GLU A 207 1.81 -15.59 13.20
CA GLU A 207 1.49 -16.86 12.56
C GLU A 207 1.85 -16.80 11.09
N ILE A 208 1.47 -15.73 10.41
CA ILE A 208 1.76 -15.46 9.00
C ILE A 208 3.28 -15.43 8.77
N ALA A 209 4.01 -14.68 9.59
CA ALA A 209 5.46 -14.65 9.54
C ALA A 209 6.05 -16.04 9.83
N GLY A 210 5.56 -16.75 10.84
CA GLY A 210 6.00 -18.11 11.17
C GLY A 210 5.79 -19.12 10.03
N GLU A 211 4.65 -19.07 9.35
CA GLU A 211 4.39 -19.91 8.17
C GLU A 211 5.32 -19.54 7.01
N ALA A 212 5.62 -18.26 6.79
CA ALA A 212 6.59 -17.83 5.79
C ALA A 212 8.00 -18.33 6.12
N VAL A 213 8.43 -18.27 7.38
CA VAL A 213 9.71 -18.86 7.85
C VAL A 213 9.74 -20.35 7.56
N GLN A 214 8.70 -21.10 7.94
CA GLN A 214 8.61 -22.54 7.69
C GLN A 214 8.71 -22.85 6.19
N TRP A 215 7.99 -22.10 5.37
CA TRP A 215 7.98 -22.28 3.92
C TRP A 215 9.35 -21.98 3.30
N LEU A 216 10.03 -20.90 3.71
CA LEU A 216 11.37 -20.54 3.25
C LEU A 216 12.41 -21.61 3.61
N HIS A 217 12.39 -22.12 4.85
CA HIS A 217 13.36 -23.12 5.28
C HIS A 217 13.07 -24.54 4.76
N GLY A 218 11.82 -24.82 4.40
CA GLY A 218 11.36 -26.09 3.85
C GLY A 218 11.21 -26.05 2.33
N LYS A 219 10.03 -25.63 1.87
CA LYS A 219 9.64 -25.71 0.45
C LYS A 219 10.58 -24.91 -0.44
N ALA A 220 10.89 -23.65 -0.12
CA ALA A 220 11.72 -22.80 -0.97
C ALA A 220 13.11 -23.39 -1.21
N ARG A 221 13.75 -23.92 -0.15
CA ARG A 221 15.07 -24.60 -0.26
C ARG A 221 15.03 -25.94 -0.97
N SER A 222 13.86 -26.59 -1.02
CA SER A 222 13.68 -27.84 -1.77
C SER A 222 13.51 -27.61 -3.27
N LEU A 223 13.15 -26.39 -3.67
CA LEU A 223 13.11 -25.99 -5.08
C LEU A 223 14.55 -25.74 -5.54
N GLY A 224 14.95 -26.40 -6.62
CA GLY A 224 16.28 -26.21 -7.22
C GLY A 224 16.38 -24.91 -8.00
N ASP A 225 17.59 -24.55 -8.43
CA ASP A 225 17.88 -23.31 -9.16
C ASP A 225 17.11 -23.19 -10.49
N ASP A 226 16.65 -24.32 -11.06
CA ASP A 226 15.87 -24.36 -12.31
C ASP A 226 14.39 -23.96 -12.13
N GLN A 227 13.88 -23.92 -10.90
CA GLN A 227 12.50 -23.55 -10.60
C GLN A 227 12.46 -22.39 -9.60
N PRO A 228 12.42 -21.13 -10.07
CA PRO A 228 12.32 -19.99 -9.17
C PRO A 228 10.95 -19.98 -8.48
N TRP A 229 10.83 -19.23 -7.39
CA TRP A 229 9.57 -19.13 -6.65
C TRP A 229 9.12 -17.71 -6.39
N PHE A 230 7.81 -17.56 -6.18
CA PHE A 230 7.17 -16.34 -5.74
C PHE A 230 6.43 -16.62 -4.43
N LEU A 231 6.80 -15.91 -3.37
CA LEU A 231 6.13 -15.96 -2.08
C LEU A 231 5.51 -14.59 -1.80
N ALA A 232 4.18 -14.56 -1.68
CA ALA A 232 3.45 -13.39 -1.18
C ALA A 232 3.17 -13.55 0.32
N VAL A 233 3.64 -12.63 1.15
CA VAL A 233 3.41 -12.57 2.60
C VAL A 233 2.58 -11.33 2.91
N ASN A 234 1.32 -11.52 3.27
CA ASN A 234 0.33 -10.46 3.45
C ASN A 234 0.00 -10.31 4.93
N LEU A 235 0.64 -9.35 5.58
CA LEU A 235 0.40 -9.00 6.97
C LEU A 235 -0.91 -8.21 7.08
N VAL A 236 -1.54 -8.32 8.26
CA VAL A 236 -2.82 -7.72 8.58
C VAL A 236 -2.63 -6.35 9.21
N ASN A 237 -1.66 -6.15 10.09
CA ASN A 237 -1.44 -4.82 10.64
C ASN A 237 -0.82 -3.86 9.60
N PRO A 238 -1.01 -2.52 9.79
CA PRO A 238 -1.69 -1.82 10.89
C PRO A 238 -3.23 -1.72 10.89
N HIS A 239 -3.96 -2.59 10.18
CA HIS A 239 -5.43 -2.57 10.12
C HIS A 239 -6.16 -2.64 11.48
N ASP A 240 -5.55 -3.18 12.55
CA ASP A 240 -6.20 -3.30 13.87
C ASP A 240 -6.70 -1.95 14.42
N MET A 241 -6.12 -0.84 13.95
CA MET A 241 -6.56 0.53 14.24
C MET A 241 -8.06 0.74 14.04
N MET A 242 -8.69 0.04 13.08
CA MET A 242 -10.12 0.15 12.81
C MET A 242 -10.99 -0.16 14.02
N PHE A 243 -10.54 -1.07 14.87
CA PHE A 243 -11.30 -1.53 16.02
C PHE A 243 -10.76 -1.01 17.35
N PHE A 244 -9.88 -0.01 17.31
CA PHE A 244 -9.34 0.61 18.51
C PHE A 244 -10.38 1.54 19.16
N ASP A 245 -10.61 1.32 20.45
CA ASP A 245 -11.35 2.25 21.30
C ASP A 245 -10.38 3.20 22.01
N ALA A 246 -10.45 4.47 21.63
CA ALA A 246 -9.56 5.50 22.12
C ALA A 246 -10.02 6.17 23.42
N GLY A 247 -11.07 5.69 24.09
CA GLY A 247 -11.50 6.27 25.37
C GLY A 247 -12.96 6.04 25.76
N GLY A 248 -13.60 5.00 25.24
CA GLY A 248 -14.96 4.60 25.59
C GLY A 248 -16.08 5.36 24.89
N GLU A 249 -15.87 6.61 24.47
CA GLU A 249 -16.89 7.39 23.75
C GLU A 249 -17.31 6.71 22.45
N GLN A 250 -16.38 6.07 21.75
CA GLN A 250 -16.69 5.31 20.54
C GLN A 250 -17.74 4.25 20.84
N ARG A 251 -17.49 3.36 21.81
CA ARG A 251 -18.47 2.34 22.24
C ARG A 251 -19.79 2.94 22.71
N ALA A 252 -19.76 4.10 23.38
CA ALA A 252 -20.96 4.76 23.89
C ALA A 252 -21.82 5.42 22.78
N THR A 253 -21.22 5.73 21.63
CA THR A 253 -21.86 6.48 20.54
C THR A 253 -22.03 5.70 19.25
N GLN A 254 -21.48 4.48 19.16
CA GLN A 254 -21.80 3.53 18.09
C GLN A 254 -23.30 3.36 17.99
N THR A 255 -23.83 3.46 16.76
CA THR A 255 -25.26 3.23 16.54
C THR A 255 -25.59 1.74 16.72
N LEU A 256 -24.64 0.86 16.38
CA LEU A 256 -24.75 -0.58 16.48
C LEU A 256 -23.44 -1.15 17.05
N PRO A 257 -23.35 -1.31 18.38
CA PRO A 257 -22.20 -1.91 19.01
C PRO A 257 -21.89 -3.28 18.42
N ASP A 258 -20.61 -3.55 18.21
CA ASP A 258 -20.06 -4.84 17.78
C ASP A 258 -20.60 -5.37 16.43
N LEU A 259 -21.18 -4.51 15.60
CA LEU A 259 -21.74 -4.85 14.29
C LEU A 259 -20.77 -5.61 13.39
N LEU A 260 -19.55 -5.10 13.24
CA LEU A 260 -18.49 -5.76 12.48
C LEU A 260 -17.65 -6.63 13.43
N GLN A 261 -17.06 -5.99 14.44
CA GLN A 261 -16.30 -6.58 15.53
C GLN A 261 -16.33 -5.61 16.73
N PRO A 262 -16.06 -6.08 17.97
CA PRO A 262 -16.12 -5.24 19.16
C PRO A 262 -14.96 -4.25 19.27
N LEU A 263 -15.21 -2.99 19.63
CA LEU A 263 -14.10 -2.04 19.84
C LEU A 263 -13.34 -2.35 21.13
N ARG A 264 -12.01 -2.44 21.04
CA ARG A 264 -11.12 -2.76 22.17
C ARG A 264 -10.01 -1.75 22.31
N GLU A 265 -9.55 -1.59 23.54
CA GLU A 265 -8.30 -0.89 23.82
C GLU A 265 -7.11 -1.65 23.22
N ALA A 266 -5.93 -1.06 23.31
CA ALA A 266 -4.70 -1.66 22.81
C ALA A 266 -4.40 -2.98 23.54
N PRO A 267 -3.70 -3.92 22.89
CA PRO A 267 -3.07 -5.02 23.61
C PRO A 267 -2.16 -4.47 24.71
N GLY A 268 -2.22 -5.04 25.91
CA GLY A 268 -1.42 -4.62 27.07
C GLY A 268 0.06 -5.02 26.99
N LEU A 269 0.64 -5.04 25.79
CA LEU A 269 1.99 -5.49 25.50
C LEU A 269 2.71 -4.50 24.58
N TRP A 270 4.04 -4.51 24.63
CA TRP A 270 4.86 -3.80 23.67
C TRP A 270 4.54 -4.32 22.23
N PRO A 271 4.51 -3.45 21.19
CA PRO A 271 4.83 -2.01 21.22
C PRO A 271 3.69 -1.11 21.69
N TYR A 272 2.47 -1.63 21.86
CA TYR A 272 1.25 -0.84 22.08
C TYR A 272 1.17 -0.09 23.41
N THR A 273 2.00 -0.45 24.39
CA THR A 273 2.11 0.26 25.67
C THR A 273 2.93 1.55 25.59
N GLU A 274 3.61 1.80 24.47
CA GLU A 274 4.47 2.97 24.29
C GLU A 274 3.66 4.19 23.84
N ASP A 275 3.97 5.35 24.42
CA ASP A 275 3.52 6.64 23.93
C ASP A 275 4.65 7.28 23.10
N LEU A 276 4.39 7.44 21.81
CA LEU A 276 5.32 8.00 20.84
C LEU A 276 5.33 9.53 20.86
N ALA A 277 4.40 10.15 21.61
CA ALA A 277 4.24 11.61 21.75
C ALA A 277 4.18 12.34 20.39
N VAL A 278 3.49 11.74 19.41
CA VAL A 278 3.32 12.32 18.07
C VAL A 278 2.12 13.28 18.10
N ALA A 279 2.33 14.49 17.61
CA ALA A 279 1.26 15.47 17.46
C ALA A 279 0.35 15.13 16.28
N LEU A 280 -0.93 15.44 16.40
CA LEU A 280 -1.88 15.33 15.30
C LEU A 280 -1.44 16.21 14.12
N PRO A 281 -1.72 15.77 12.88
CA PRO A 281 -1.33 16.53 11.69
C PRO A 281 -2.04 17.88 11.65
N ARG A 282 -1.40 18.88 11.02
CA ARG A 282 -1.99 20.21 10.83
C ARG A 282 -3.39 20.14 10.21
N SER A 283 -3.61 19.19 9.30
CA SER A 283 -4.90 18.97 8.64
C SER A 283 -6.02 18.58 9.60
N HIS A 284 -5.72 17.96 10.74
CA HIS A 284 -6.72 17.65 11.77
C HIS A 284 -7.42 18.92 12.29
N HIS A 285 -6.67 19.99 12.47
CA HIS A 285 -7.15 21.23 13.08
C HIS A 285 -7.62 22.25 12.04
N ALA A 286 -6.99 22.24 10.86
CA ALA A 286 -7.19 23.28 9.85
C ALA A 286 -8.29 22.94 8.83
N ASP A 287 -8.76 21.70 8.78
CA ASP A 287 -9.80 21.26 7.84
C ASP A 287 -11.10 20.86 8.55
N ASP A 288 -12.18 21.58 8.27
CA ASP A 288 -13.52 21.25 8.77
C ASP A 288 -14.37 20.49 7.73
N LEU A 289 -13.77 20.17 6.58
CA LEU A 289 -14.36 19.54 5.40
C LEU A 289 -15.44 20.38 4.70
N SER A 290 -15.68 21.64 5.08
CA SER A 290 -16.77 22.46 4.52
C SER A 290 -16.56 22.76 3.03
N THR A 291 -15.31 22.89 2.60
CA THR A 291 -14.89 23.19 1.23
C THR A 291 -14.53 21.95 0.40
N LYS A 292 -14.86 20.76 0.89
CA LYS A 292 -14.53 19.47 0.30
C LYS A 292 -15.75 18.84 -0.39
N PRO A 293 -15.54 17.88 -1.31
CA PRO A 293 -16.62 17.08 -1.87
C PRO A 293 -17.51 16.50 -0.77
N TRP A 294 -18.83 16.42 -1.02
CA TRP A 294 -19.78 15.93 -0.02
C TRP A 294 -19.41 14.54 0.53
N ALA A 295 -18.82 13.69 -0.33
CA ALA A 295 -18.35 12.35 -0.01
C ALA A 295 -17.48 12.28 1.25
N HIS A 296 -16.66 13.29 1.53
CA HIS A 296 -15.76 13.28 2.70
C HIS A 296 -16.54 13.43 4.01
N ARG A 297 -17.59 14.25 4.02
CA ARG A 297 -18.47 14.41 5.19
C ARG A 297 -19.36 13.18 5.38
N ALA A 298 -19.87 12.61 4.28
CA ALA A 298 -20.61 11.35 4.29
C ALA A 298 -19.75 10.21 4.85
N PHE A 299 -18.49 10.13 4.43
CA PHE A 299 -17.50 9.19 4.93
C PHE A 299 -17.28 9.32 6.45
N ARG A 300 -17.09 10.54 6.96
CA ARG A 300 -16.98 10.81 8.41
C ARG A 300 -18.23 10.37 9.16
N GLU A 301 -19.41 10.64 8.61
CA GLU A 301 -20.69 10.28 9.22
C GLU A 301 -20.88 8.77 9.33
N ILE A 302 -20.62 8.03 8.24
CA ILE A 302 -20.69 6.57 8.22
C ILE A 302 -19.70 5.99 9.23
N ASN A 303 -18.46 6.48 9.25
CA ASN A 303 -17.49 6.05 10.25
C ASN A 303 -18.00 6.26 11.67
N ASN A 304 -18.54 7.44 11.99
CA ASN A 304 -19.08 7.72 13.32
C ASN A 304 -20.28 6.83 13.67
N THR A 305 -21.07 6.41 12.69
CA THR A 305 -22.16 5.45 12.90
C THR A 305 -21.63 4.05 13.23
N VAL A 306 -20.66 3.57 12.45
CA VAL A 306 -20.13 2.19 12.55
C VAL A 306 -19.20 2.02 13.74
N PHE A 307 -18.25 2.93 13.93
CA PHE A 307 -17.19 2.81 14.95
C PHE A 307 -17.28 3.87 16.07
N GLY A 308 -18.37 4.66 16.11
CA GLY A 308 -18.61 5.65 17.16
C GLY A 308 -17.72 6.90 17.05
N ARG A 309 -18.06 8.00 17.72
CA ARG A 309 -17.26 9.23 17.65
C ARG A 309 -15.96 9.06 18.44
N ILE A 310 -14.84 9.49 17.83
CA ILE A 310 -13.62 9.78 18.60
C ILE A 310 -13.83 11.15 19.22
N GLY A 311 -13.72 11.21 20.54
CA GLY A 311 -14.10 12.38 21.34
C GLY A 311 -13.16 13.57 21.16
N ASP A 312 -12.31 13.79 22.16
CA ASP A 312 -11.41 14.92 22.20
C ASP A 312 -10.08 14.69 21.46
N GLU A 313 -9.26 15.74 21.41
CA GLU A 313 -7.93 15.72 20.81
C GLU A 313 -7.03 14.63 21.43
N ALA A 314 -7.18 14.38 22.74
CA ALA A 314 -6.42 13.33 23.43
C ALA A 314 -6.84 11.93 22.96
N ALA A 315 -8.13 11.69 22.68
CA ALA A 315 -8.60 10.45 22.08
C ALA A 315 -8.04 10.26 20.66
N TRP A 316 -8.04 11.31 19.84
CA TRP A 316 -7.42 11.26 18.51
C TRP A 316 -5.92 10.96 18.58
N ALA A 317 -5.19 11.59 19.51
CA ALA A 317 -3.77 11.33 19.73
C ALA A 317 -3.53 9.87 20.18
N ARG A 318 -4.36 9.33 21.07
CA ARG A 318 -4.29 7.90 21.47
C ARG A 318 -4.53 6.96 20.29
N ALA A 319 -5.52 7.24 19.45
CA ALA A 319 -5.79 6.46 18.25
C ALA A 319 -4.58 6.49 17.31
N GLN A 320 -4.06 7.67 16.98
CA GLN A 320 -2.89 7.81 16.13
C GLN A 320 -1.65 7.10 16.72
N ASN A 321 -1.42 7.20 18.02
CA ASN A 321 -0.35 6.48 18.70
C ASN A 321 -0.49 4.97 18.57
N TYR A 322 -1.73 4.45 18.69
CA TYR A 322 -2.00 3.03 18.49
C TYR A 322 -1.64 2.58 17.06
N TYR A 323 -2.08 3.32 16.04
CA TYR A 323 -1.75 3.03 14.64
C TYR A 323 -0.24 2.96 14.37
N PHE A 324 0.54 3.94 14.87
CA PHE A 324 1.99 3.90 14.70
C PHE A 324 2.65 2.75 15.45
N ASN A 325 2.12 2.32 16.59
CA ASN A 325 2.59 1.12 17.26
C ASN A 325 2.20 -0.16 16.53
N CYS A 326 1.04 -0.22 15.85
CA CYS A 326 0.74 -1.32 14.93
C CYS A 326 1.81 -1.42 13.81
N ILE A 327 2.26 -0.30 13.24
CA ILE A 327 3.35 -0.30 12.25
C ILE A 327 4.68 -0.81 12.85
N ARG A 328 4.98 -0.46 14.11
CA ARG A 328 6.16 -1.01 14.80
C ARG A 328 6.06 -2.52 15.04
N ASP A 329 4.86 -3.05 15.23
CA ASP A 329 4.62 -4.49 15.34
C ASP A 329 4.86 -5.19 13.98
N VAL A 330 4.34 -4.60 12.90
CA VAL A 330 4.60 -5.04 11.51
C VAL A 330 6.10 -5.05 11.20
N ASP A 331 6.83 -4.01 11.58
CA ASP A 331 8.29 -3.93 11.37
C ASP A 331 9.02 -5.15 11.94
N GLN A 332 8.60 -5.66 13.10
CA GLN A 332 9.20 -6.87 13.66
C GLN A 332 9.01 -8.08 12.76
N TYR A 333 7.80 -8.28 12.24
CA TYR A 333 7.48 -9.43 11.39
C TYR A 333 8.10 -9.32 10.00
N VAL A 334 8.24 -8.11 9.46
CA VAL A 334 9.11 -7.84 8.31
C VAL A 334 10.53 -8.29 8.61
N GLY A 335 11.06 -7.92 9.78
CA GLY A 335 12.36 -8.37 10.28
C GLY A 335 12.53 -9.89 10.28
N VAL A 336 11.56 -10.60 10.87
CA VAL A 336 11.52 -12.07 10.96
C VAL A 336 11.58 -12.73 9.58
N VAL A 337 10.76 -12.27 8.63
CA VAL A 337 10.72 -12.84 7.27
C VAL A 337 12.04 -12.58 6.53
N LEU A 338 12.58 -11.37 6.61
CA LEU A 338 13.87 -11.02 6.00
C LEU A 338 15.04 -11.81 6.59
N ASP A 339 15.04 -12.02 7.91
CA ASP A 339 16.06 -12.81 8.60
C ASP A 339 15.99 -14.29 8.21
N ALA A 340 14.78 -14.84 8.08
CA ALA A 340 14.60 -16.21 7.60
C ALA A 340 15.04 -16.40 6.14
N LEU A 341 14.76 -15.42 5.27
CA LEU A 341 15.25 -15.44 3.88
C LEU A 341 16.78 -15.49 3.83
N ALA A 342 17.45 -14.69 4.66
CA ALA A 342 18.91 -14.68 4.78
C ALA A 342 19.45 -15.99 5.39
N ALA A 343 18.85 -16.47 6.49
CA ALA A 343 19.25 -17.70 7.17
C ALA A 343 19.03 -18.96 6.30
N ALA A 344 18.06 -18.93 5.40
CA ALA A 344 17.82 -19.98 4.41
C ALA A 344 18.87 -19.99 3.28
N GLY A 345 19.72 -18.96 3.19
CA GLY A 345 20.71 -18.79 2.12
C GLY A 345 20.10 -18.36 0.78
N LEU A 346 18.89 -17.78 0.81
CA LEU A 346 18.12 -17.45 -0.39
C LEU A 346 18.21 -15.96 -0.79
N ALA A 347 18.69 -15.10 0.12
CA ALA A 347 18.67 -13.65 -0.05
C ALA A 347 19.39 -13.16 -1.33
N ASP A 348 20.56 -13.72 -1.65
CA ASP A 348 21.38 -13.27 -2.78
C ASP A 348 20.75 -13.55 -4.17
N ASN A 349 19.69 -14.36 -4.21
CA ASN A 349 18.94 -14.67 -5.43
C ASN A 349 17.46 -14.24 -5.35
N THR A 350 17.10 -13.36 -4.42
CA THR A 350 15.69 -13.01 -4.19
C THR A 350 15.47 -11.51 -4.34
N ILE A 351 14.56 -11.14 -5.22
CA ILE A 351 13.96 -9.80 -5.28
C ILE A 351 12.98 -9.69 -4.11
N VAL A 352 13.07 -8.61 -3.34
CA VAL A 352 12.14 -8.33 -2.23
C VAL A 352 11.36 -7.06 -2.53
N LEU A 353 10.05 -7.14 -2.51
CA LEU A 353 9.13 -6.01 -2.60
C LEU A 353 8.41 -5.83 -1.27
N LEU A 354 8.30 -4.61 -0.77
CA LEU A 354 7.41 -4.24 0.33
C LEU A 354 6.44 -3.15 -0.14
N SER A 355 5.13 -3.34 0.07
CA SER A 355 4.09 -2.37 -0.26
C SER A 355 2.91 -2.48 0.72
N SER A 356 1.95 -1.56 0.62
CA SER A 356 0.64 -1.66 1.30
C SER A 356 -0.51 -1.62 0.29
N ASP A 357 -1.70 -2.08 0.69
CA ASP A 357 -2.92 -2.00 -0.11
C ASP A 357 -3.63 -0.64 -0.05
N HIS A 358 -3.47 0.12 1.03
CA HIS A 358 -3.84 1.54 1.13
C HIS A 358 -3.22 2.12 2.41
N GLY A 359 -3.44 3.41 2.66
CA GLY A 359 -3.07 4.05 3.92
C GLY A 359 -4.24 4.12 4.91
N GLU A 360 -4.15 5.06 5.84
CA GLU A 360 -5.08 5.31 6.94
C GLU A 360 -5.18 6.81 7.18
N MET A 361 -6.36 7.38 7.43
CA MET A 361 -6.47 8.82 7.72
C MET A 361 -5.95 9.24 9.10
N ALA A 362 -5.97 8.40 10.15
CA ALA A 362 -5.42 8.59 11.51
C ALA A 362 -5.40 10.04 12.01
N GLY A 363 -6.55 10.72 11.89
CA GLY A 363 -6.76 12.10 12.34
C GLY A 363 -6.55 13.17 11.27
N ALA A 364 -5.88 12.90 10.15
CA ALA A 364 -5.75 13.83 9.04
C ALA A 364 -7.14 14.28 8.56
N HIS A 365 -7.33 15.59 8.40
CA HIS A 365 -8.61 16.22 8.04
C HIS A 365 -9.78 15.90 8.98
N GLY A 366 -9.50 15.47 10.23
CA GLY A 366 -10.53 15.01 11.17
C GLY A 366 -11.21 13.71 10.71
N LEU A 367 -10.52 12.91 9.91
CA LEU A 367 -10.98 11.63 9.36
C LEU A 367 -10.18 10.45 9.96
N ARG A 368 -10.80 9.27 9.90
CA ARG A 368 -10.19 7.96 10.17
C ARG A 368 -10.59 6.98 9.08
N GLU A 369 -10.00 5.80 9.08
CA GLU A 369 -10.19 4.76 8.08
C GLU A 369 -9.68 5.17 6.69
N LYS A 370 -10.09 4.38 5.70
CA LYS A 370 -9.88 4.55 4.28
C LYS A 370 -11.22 4.66 3.57
N GLY A 371 -11.27 5.44 2.50
CA GLY A 371 -12.54 5.71 1.82
C GLY A 371 -12.43 6.60 0.59
N PRO A 372 -13.48 7.39 0.29
CA PRO A 372 -13.61 8.13 -0.97
C PRO A 372 -12.77 9.42 -1.00
N CYS A 373 -11.46 9.31 -0.72
CA CYS A 373 -10.54 10.44 -0.60
C CYS A 373 -9.26 10.20 -1.43
N ILE A 374 -8.69 11.25 -2.01
CA ILE A 374 -7.39 11.19 -2.71
C ILE A 374 -6.20 11.68 -1.86
N TYR A 375 -6.42 11.93 -0.57
CA TYR A 375 -5.40 12.42 0.37
C TYR A 375 -4.21 11.46 0.46
N LYS A 376 -3.00 12.00 0.63
CA LYS A 376 -1.75 11.23 0.71
C LYS A 376 -1.82 10.17 1.80
N GLU A 377 -2.47 10.46 2.93
CA GLU A 377 -2.64 9.52 4.03
C GLU A 377 -3.50 8.31 3.66
N ASN A 378 -4.41 8.44 2.69
CA ASN A 378 -5.28 7.36 2.21
C ASN A 378 -4.65 6.56 1.06
N VAL A 379 -3.97 7.24 0.13
CA VAL A 379 -3.57 6.62 -1.16
C VAL A 379 -2.07 6.47 -1.37
N ARG A 380 -1.21 7.20 -0.67
CA ARG A 380 0.25 7.07 -0.83
C ARG A 380 0.78 6.00 0.12
N VAL A 381 1.33 4.93 -0.44
CA VAL A 381 1.75 3.72 0.28
C VAL A 381 3.24 3.44 0.02
N PRO A 382 3.92 2.68 0.89
CA PRO A 382 5.32 2.32 0.63
C PRO A 382 5.43 1.51 -0.67
N LEU A 383 6.52 1.69 -1.40
CA LEU A 383 7.02 0.70 -2.35
C LEU A 383 8.55 0.66 -2.25
N ILE A 384 9.05 -0.38 -1.60
CA ILE A 384 10.48 -0.62 -1.42
C ILE A 384 10.85 -1.84 -2.24
N VAL A 385 11.81 -1.70 -3.16
CA VAL A 385 12.24 -2.79 -4.04
C VAL A 385 13.74 -3.06 -3.87
N HIS A 386 14.05 -4.20 -3.25
CA HIS A 386 15.39 -4.79 -3.31
C HIS A 386 15.48 -5.68 -4.54
N HIS A 387 16.48 -5.46 -5.38
CA HIS A 387 16.83 -6.36 -6.47
C HIS A 387 18.32 -6.69 -6.37
N PRO A 388 18.72 -7.98 -6.37
CA PRO A 388 20.12 -8.38 -6.16
C PRO A 388 21.13 -7.71 -7.11
N ASP A 389 20.72 -7.52 -8.36
CA ASP A 389 21.59 -6.97 -9.41
C ASP A 389 21.54 -5.43 -9.55
N ILE A 390 20.77 -4.71 -8.73
CA ILE A 390 20.56 -3.27 -8.90
C ILE A 390 21.20 -2.49 -7.76
N ALA A 391 21.71 -1.29 -8.08
CA ALA A 391 22.25 -0.36 -7.10
C ALA A 391 21.19 0.03 -6.05
N ALA A 392 21.54 -0.24 -4.79
CA ALA A 392 20.71 -0.06 -3.61
C ALA A 392 20.90 1.30 -2.91
N GLY A 393 20.09 1.54 -1.88
CA GLY A 393 20.28 2.62 -0.90
C GLY A 393 19.90 4.00 -1.44
N ARG A 394 18.83 4.06 -2.24
CA ARG A 394 18.40 5.31 -2.89
C ARG A 394 16.88 5.45 -2.92
N ASP A 395 16.45 6.71 -2.91
CA ASP A 395 15.08 7.08 -3.20
C ASP A 395 14.86 7.36 -4.69
N THR A 396 13.63 7.17 -5.14
CA THR A 396 13.15 7.64 -6.44
C THR A 396 11.81 8.36 -6.27
N ALA A 397 11.70 9.53 -6.90
CA ALA A 397 10.47 10.31 -6.96
C ALA A 397 9.59 9.95 -8.17
N ALA A 398 10.01 8.97 -8.97
CA ALA A 398 9.24 8.47 -10.11
C ALA A 398 7.84 8.07 -9.64
N LEU A 399 6.82 8.53 -10.36
CA LEU A 399 5.43 8.23 -10.05
C LEU A 399 5.12 6.77 -10.38
N GLY A 400 4.41 6.10 -9.47
CA GLY A 400 3.95 4.74 -9.68
C GLY A 400 2.57 4.52 -9.05
N SER A 401 1.91 3.45 -9.49
CA SER A 401 0.60 3.07 -8.98
C SER A 401 0.48 1.57 -8.69
N ALA A 402 -0.49 1.17 -7.87
CA ALA A 402 -0.81 -0.23 -7.62
C ALA A 402 -1.07 -1.05 -8.91
N LEU A 403 -1.59 -0.43 -9.97
CA LEU A 403 -1.81 -1.05 -11.28
C LEU A 403 -0.49 -1.49 -11.96
N ASP A 404 0.61 -0.85 -11.58
CA ASP A 404 1.94 -1.01 -12.18
C ASP A 404 2.71 -2.19 -11.56
N LEU A 405 2.23 -2.76 -10.44
CA LEU A 405 2.97 -3.80 -9.72
C LEU A 405 3.07 -5.12 -10.50
N ALA A 406 1.94 -5.63 -11.00
CA ALA A 406 1.89 -6.86 -11.80
C ALA A 406 2.82 -6.82 -13.04
N PRO A 407 2.76 -5.78 -13.91
CA PRO A 407 3.66 -5.73 -15.06
C PRO A 407 5.13 -5.51 -14.66
N THR A 408 5.42 -4.80 -13.58
CA THR A 408 6.78 -4.63 -13.05
C THR A 408 7.36 -5.97 -12.56
N ILE A 409 6.58 -6.74 -11.79
CA ILE A 409 6.99 -8.07 -11.30
C ILE A 409 7.28 -9.01 -12.47
N LEU A 410 6.44 -9.02 -13.51
CA LEU A 410 6.69 -9.84 -14.70
C LEU A 410 7.96 -9.43 -15.44
N SER A 411 8.24 -8.14 -15.56
CA SER A 411 9.47 -7.63 -16.17
C SER A 411 10.71 -8.06 -15.38
N MET A 412 10.67 -7.92 -14.04
CA MET A 412 11.76 -8.38 -13.17
C MET A 412 11.90 -9.92 -13.12
N ALA A 413 10.83 -10.66 -13.41
CA ALA A 413 10.84 -12.11 -13.59
C ALA A 413 11.45 -12.56 -14.95
N GLY A 414 11.85 -11.60 -15.78
CA GLY A 414 12.53 -11.82 -17.07
C GLY A 414 11.61 -11.75 -18.30
N LEU A 415 10.32 -11.45 -18.14
CA LEU A 415 9.39 -11.39 -19.28
C LEU A 415 9.61 -10.10 -20.08
N GLU A 416 9.93 -10.23 -21.37
CA GLU A 416 10.14 -9.06 -22.22
C GLU A 416 8.83 -8.29 -22.46
N ASP A 417 8.90 -6.97 -22.57
CA ASP A 417 7.71 -6.10 -22.67
C ASP A 417 6.82 -6.45 -23.88
N GLY A 418 7.42 -6.84 -25.02
CA GLY A 418 6.67 -7.30 -26.19
C GLY A 418 5.89 -8.60 -25.93
N GLU A 419 6.53 -9.58 -25.28
CA GLU A 419 5.89 -10.83 -24.91
C GLU A 419 4.81 -10.60 -23.83
N ARG A 420 5.11 -9.80 -22.80
CA ARG A 420 4.15 -9.41 -21.75
C ARG A 420 2.88 -8.83 -22.35
N ARG A 421 3.00 -7.85 -23.25
CA ARG A 421 1.84 -7.21 -23.91
C ARG A 421 1.08 -8.17 -24.81
N SER A 422 1.77 -9.13 -25.43
CA SER A 422 1.12 -10.15 -26.26
C SER A 422 0.36 -11.18 -25.43
N ARG A 423 0.90 -11.61 -24.29
CA ARG A 423 0.30 -12.65 -23.44
C ARG A 423 -0.75 -12.09 -22.49
N TYR A 424 -0.55 -10.87 -22.01
CA TYR A 424 -1.42 -10.21 -21.03
C TYR A 424 -1.82 -8.80 -21.52
N PRO A 425 -2.59 -8.71 -22.63
CA PRO A 425 -2.97 -7.42 -23.23
C PRO A 425 -3.85 -6.53 -22.33
N ASP A 426 -4.47 -7.13 -21.31
CA ASP A 426 -5.27 -6.45 -20.30
C ASP A 426 -4.43 -5.75 -19.20
N LEU A 427 -3.12 -6.01 -19.12
CA LEU A 427 -2.23 -5.31 -18.18
C LEU A 427 -1.88 -3.92 -18.69
N LYS A 428 -2.75 -2.95 -18.41
CA LYS A 428 -2.56 -1.54 -18.80
C LYS A 428 -1.62 -0.75 -17.89
N GLY A 429 -1.19 -1.34 -16.77
CA GLY A 429 -0.15 -0.78 -15.90
C GLY A 429 1.21 -0.60 -16.61
N ILE A 430 2.03 0.24 -16.03
CA ILE A 430 3.36 0.64 -16.51
C ILE A 430 4.43 -0.23 -15.81
N ASP A 431 5.45 -0.66 -16.56
CA ASP A 431 6.61 -1.31 -15.97
C ASP A 431 7.51 -0.27 -15.28
N LEU A 432 7.69 -0.37 -13.96
CA LEU A 432 8.53 0.51 -13.14
C LEU A 432 10.00 0.09 -13.12
N SER A 433 10.36 -1.06 -13.72
CA SER A 433 11.74 -1.55 -13.78
C SER A 433 12.76 -0.52 -14.31
N PRO A 434 12.44 0.42 -15.22
CA PRO A 434 13.37 1.47 -15.62
C PRO A 434 13.72 2.45 -14.48
N ALA A 435 12.73 2.81 -13.65
CA ALA A 435 12.94 3.67 -12.48
C ALA A 435 13.75 2.96 -11.38
N ILE A 436 13.54 1.64 -11.27
CA ILE A 436 14.27 0.77 -10.33
C ILE A 436 15.72 0.56 -10.80
N GLY A 437 15.95 0.25 -12.07
CA GLY A 437 17.28 -0.09 -12.59
C GLY A 437 18.22 1.10 -12.79
N THR A 438 17.68 2.31 -12.97
CA THR A 438 18.49 3.49 -13.35
C THR A 438 18.42 4.58 -12.28
N VAL A 439 19.58 5.11 -11.86
CA VAL A 439 19.63 6.29 -10.98
C VAL A 439 19.02 7.49 -11.69
N GLY A 440 18.00 8.09 -11.09
CA GLY A 440 17.20 9.15 -11.73
C GLY A 440 16.32 8.65 -12.89
N GLY A 441 16.13 7.33 -13.00
CA GLY A 441 15.21 6.73 -13.97
C GLY A 441 13.78 7.23 -13.75
N LYS A 442 13.11 7.52 -14.86
CA LYS A 442 11.71 7.97 -14.87
C LYS A 442 10.76 6.79 -15.00
N SER A 443 9.54 6.99 -14.53
CA SER A 443 8.39 6.18 -14.87
C SER A 443 7.64 6.85 -16.03
N ALA A 444 6.98 6.08 -16.89
CA ALA A 444 6.08 6.68 -17.88
C ALA A 444 4.84 7.33 -17.23
N ARG A 445 4.59 7.08 -15.93
CA ARG A 445 3.63 7.84 -15.12
C ARG A 445 4.05 9.29 -14.92
N ASP A 446 5.36 9.61 -14.94
CA ASP A 446 5.83 10.99 -14.76
C ASP A 446 5.30 11.93 -15.86
N ASP A 447 5.02 11.38 -17.04
CA ASP A 447 4.45 12.12 -18.17
C ASP A 447 2.93 11.91 -18.30
N ARG A 448 2.42 10.70 -18.01
CA ARG A 448 1.00 10.33 -18.18
C ARG A 448 0.10 10.69 -17.00
N GLY A 449 0.67 10.82 -15.80
CA GLY A 449 -0.05 10.82 -14.54
C GLY A 449 -0.51 9.43 -14.09
N MET A 450 -1.06 9.40 -12.88
CA MET A 450 -1.60 8.24 -12.20
C MET A 450 -3.11 8.42 -12.00
N LEU A 451 -3.89 7.45 -12.48
CA LEU A 451 -5.34 7.48 -12.43
C LEU A 451 -5.84 7.00 -11.06
N PHE A 452 -6.70 7.80 -10.42
CA PHE A 452 -7.55 7.30 -9.36
C PHE A 452 -8.85 6.77 -9.96
N TYR A 453 -9.21 5.53 -9.61
CA TYR A 453 -10.37 4.82 -10.14
C TYR A 453 -11.21 4.26 -8.99
N PHE A 454 -12.10 5.09 -8.44
CA PHE A 454 -12.87 4.75 -7.25
C PHE A 454 -14.34 4.48 -7.60
N GLY A 455 -14.77 3.23 -7.40
CA GLY A 455 -16.11 2.74 -7.71
C GLY A 455 -16.84 2.11 -6.52
N VAL A 456 -16.42 2.40 -5.29
CA VAL A 456 -16.91 1.70 -4.09
C VAL A 456 -18.14 2.39 -3.52
N GLY A 457 -19.30 1.71 -3.59
CA GLY A 457 -20.62 2.28 -3.31
C GLY A 457 -21.03 2.36 -1.83
N ILE A 458 -20.28 1.75 -0.90
CA ILE A 458 -20.68 1.68 0.53
C ILE A 458 -20.82 3.07 1.18
N TRP A 459 -20.16 4.09 0.63
CA TRP A 459 -20.23 5.48 1.12
C TRP A 459 -21.21 6.37 0.37
N ALA A 460 -21.90 5.83 -0.65
CA ALA A 460 -22.80 6.60 -1.50
C ALA A 460 -24.15 6.91 -0.82
N ASP A 461 -24.57 6.12 0.17
CA ASP A 461 -25.88 6.29 0.81
C ASP A 461 -25.79 6.06 2.33
N PRO A 462 -25.40 7.09 3.11
CA PRO A 462 -25.35 6.98 4.57
C PRO A 462 -26.68 6.58 5.23
N PRO A 463 -27.85 7.11 4.80
CA PRO A 463 -29.16 6.63 5.30
C PRO A 463 -29.40 5.14 5.05
N PHE A 464 -29.17 4.65 3.81
CA PHE A 464 -29.31 3.23 3.50
C PHE A 464 -28.33 2.40 4.32
N ALA A 465 -27.06 2.82 4.42
CA ALA A 465 -26.07 2.16 5.25
C ALA A 465 -26.57 2.04 6.69
N LYS A 466 -27.04 3.14 7.31
CA LYS A 466 -27.62 3.10 8.66
C LYS A 466 -28.80 2.13 8.78
N GLN A 467 -29.71 2.12 7.81
CA GLN A 467 -30.90 1.27 7.84
C GLN A 467 -30.55 -0.21 7.63
N ALA A 468 -29.70 -0.53 6.66
CA ALA A 468 -29.20 -1.87 6.41
C ALA A 468 -28.50 -2.44 7.63
N LEU A 469 -27.65 -1.64 8.26
CA LEU A 469 -26.94 -2.04 9.47
C LEU A 469 -27.91 -2.29 10.64
N ALA A 470 -28.96 -1.48 10.82
CA ALA A 470 -29.92 -1.64 11.92
C ALA A 470 -30.71 -2.95 11.85
N SER A 471 -31.00 -3.41 10.63
CA SER A 471 -31.79 -4.61 10.40
C SER A 471 -31.02 -5.93 10.59
N PHE A 472 -29.68 -5.93 10.62
CA PHE A 472 -28.88 -7.13 10.95
C PHE A 472 -29.11 -7.62 12.40
N ARG A 473 -29.60 -6.75 13.29
CA ARG A 473 -29.87 -7.06 14.70
C ARG A 473 -31.08 -7.98 14.93
N GLU A 474 -32.00 -8.05 13.97
CA GLU A 474 -33.31 -8.68 14.14
C GLU A 474 -33.40 -10.12 13.61
N GLY A 475 -32.29 -10.67 13.09
CA GLY A 475 -32.20 -12.09 12.68
C GLY A 475 -33.05 -12.49 11.47
N GLY A 476 -33.56 -11.53 10.69
CA GLY A 476 -34.28 -11.75 9.43
C GLY A 476 -33.55 -11.15 8.23
N MET A 477 -34.07 -11.39 7.01
CA MET A 477 -33.69 -10.59 5.83
C MET A 477 -33.96 -9.11 6.17
N PRO A 478 -32.95 -8.22 6.06
CA PRO A 478 -33.13 -6.84 6.44
C PRO A 478 -34.38 -6.23 5.81
N GLN A 479 -35.22 -5.54 6.61
CA GLN A 479 -36.43 -4.90 6.08
C GLN A 479 -36.09 -3.91 4.96
N VAL A 480 -34.89 -3.32 4.98
CA VAL A 480 -34.38 -2.51 3.86
C VAL A 480 -34.20 -3.30 2.56
N TYR A 481 -33.81 -4.58 2.61
CA TYR A 481 -33.74 -5.44 1.42
C TYR A 481 -35.14 -5.87 0.98
N VAL A 482 -36.08 -6.06 1.92
CA VAL A 482 -37.49 -6.30 1.60
C VAL A 482 -38.13 -5.06 0.95
N ASP A 483 -37.88 -3.87 1.49
CA ASP A 483 -38.37 -2.59 0.97
C ASP A 483 -37.70 -2.24 -0.36
N ALA A 484 -36.40 -2.50 -0.52
CA ALA A 484 -35.65 -2.46 -1.78
C ALA A 484 -36.29 -3.36 -2.85
N ILE A 485 -36.61 -4.61 -2.49
CA ILE A 485 -37.27 -5.56 -3.40
C ILE A 485 -38.70 -5.10 -3.75
N LEU A 486 -39.46 -4.58 -2.78
CA LEU A 486 -40.84 -4.11 -3.00
C LEU A 486 -40.92 -2.76 -3.73
N SER A 487 -39.88 -1.92 -3.63
CA SER A 487 -39.76 -0.63 -4.32
C SER A 487 -39.00 -0.71 -5.66
N GLY A 488 -38.39 -1.86 -5.96
CA GLY A 488 -37.61 -2.09 -7.19
C GLY A 488 -36.18 -1.54 -7.16
N GLN A 489 -35.66 -1.14 -5.99
CA GLN A 489 -34.32 -0.58 -5.81
C GLN A 489 -33.39 -1.60 -5.13
N LEU A 490 -32.69 -2.45 -5.90
CA LEU A 490 -31.79 -3.49 -5.39
C LEU A 490 -30.44 -2.92 -4.88
N GLY A 491 -30.41 -2.17 -3.76
CA GLY A 491 -29.16 -1.70 -3.12
C GLY A 491 -29.16 -0.24 -2.65
N PRO A 492 -28.00 0.29 -2.18
CA PRO A 492 -27.88 1.70 -1.81
C PRO A 492 -28.17 2.62 -2.99
N SER A 493 -28.72 3.83 -2.76
CA SER A 493 -28.82 4.81 -3.83
C SER A 493 -27.43 5.22 -4.32
N LEU A 494 -27.21 5.08 -5.62
CA LEU A 494 -26.00 5.54 -6.26
C LEU A 494 -26.15 6.97 -6.80
N ARG A 495 -27.17 7.73 -6.38
CA ARG A 495 -27.36 9.12 -6.83
C ARG A 495 -26.37 10.08 -6.20
N SER A 496 -25.92 9.80 -4.98
CA SER A 496 -25.00 10.70 -4.29
C SER A 496 -23.61 10.66 -4.91
N ARG A 497 -22.95 11.82 -4.95
CA ARG A 497 -21.63 12.00 -5.55
C ARG A 497 -20.50 11.48 -4.66
N ALA A 498 -20.41 10.16 -4.51
CA ALA A 498 -19.40 9.47 -3.68
C ALA A 498 -18.39 8.65 -4.48
N LEU A 499 -18.66 8.41 -5.76
CA LEU A 499 -17.77 7.71 -6.68
C LEU A 499 -16.90 8.72 -7.40
N PHE A 500 -15.67 8.39 -7.77
CA PHE A 500 -14.82 9.36 -8.45
C PHE A 500 -13.85 8.76 -9.46
N ARG A 501 -13.48 9.64 -10.40
CA ARG A 501 -12.28 9.50 -11.23
C ARG A 501 -11.39 10.69 -10.93
N GLY A 502 -10.08 10.45 -10.92
CA GLY A 502 -9.12 11.50 -10.65
C GLY A 502 -7.79 11.24 -11.31
N LEU A 503 -6.92 12.23 -11.28
CA LEU A 503 -5.56 12.12 -11.78
C LEU A 503 -4.61 12.80 -10.80
N TYR A 504 -3.47 12.16 -10.57
CA TYR A 504 -2.29 12.80 -10.03
C TYR A 504 -1.19 12.90 -11.09
N ASP A 505 -0.77 14.12 -11.43
CA ASP A 505 0.25 14.36 -12.46
C ASP A 505 1.68 14.55 -11.91
N GLY A 506 1.90 14.19 -10.64
CA GLY A 506 3.17 14.40 -9.93
C GLY A 506 3.27 15.73 -9.18
N ARG A 507 2.30 16.64 -9.37
CA ARG A 507 2.14 17.86 -8.55
C ARG A 507 0.70 18.13 -8.17
N TYR A 508 -0.23 18.02 -9.12
CA TYR A 508 -1.63 18.33 -8.89
C TYR A 508 -2.43 17.05 -8.72
N LYS A 509 -3.11 16.93 -7.57
CA LYS A 509 -4.15 15.91 -7.38
C LYS A 509 -5.51 16.50 -7.70
N PHE A 510 -6.21 15.86 -8.62
CA PHE A 510 -7.53 16.27 -9.08
C PHE A 510 -8.48 15.09 -9.01
N ALA A 511 -9.71 15.31 -8.54
CA ALA A 511 -10.79 14.34 -8.65
C ALA A 511 -12.13 15.01 -8.93
N ARG A 512 -12.99 14.28 -9.65
CA ARG A 512 -14.39 14.61 -9.88
C ARG A 512 -15.27 13.50 -9.34
N TYR A 513 -16.25 13.88 -8.55
CA TYR A 513 -17.16 12.99 -7.85
C TYR A 513 -18.53 13.01 -8.50
N PHE A 514 -19.10 11.84 -8.76
CA PHE A 514 -20.38 11.65 -9.44
C PHE A 514 -21.19 10.54 -8.76
N GLY A 515 -22.51 10.52 -9.02
CA GLY A 515 -23.37 9.39 -8.69
C GLY A 515 -23.23 8.29 -9.74
N GLY A 516 -23.36 7.02 -9.36
CA GLY A 516 -23.35 5.88 -10.29
C GLY A 516 -24.48 5.94 -11.31
N GLU A 517 -25.69 6.35 -10.89
CA GLU A 517 -26.84 6.57 -11.80
C GLU A 517 -26.65 7.79 -12.73
N GLU A 518 -25.73 8.69 -12.36
CA GLU A 518 -25.41 9.93 -13.08
C GLU A 518 -23.95 9.91 -13.55
N HIS A 519 -23.44 8.71 -13.86
CA HIS A 519 -22.08 8.55 -14.38
C HIS A 519 -21.86 9.47 -15.58
N ASN A 520 -20.70 10.12 -15.62
CA ASN A 520 -20.39 11.05 -16.68
C ASN A 520 -18.87 11.12 -16.98
N THR A 521 -18.58 11.52 -18.22
CA THR A 521 -17.23 11.86 -18.70
C THR A 521 -17.26 13.30 -19.20
N PRO A 522 -17.02 14.31 -18.35
CA PRO A 522 -17.18 15.71 -18.72
C PRO A 522 -16.28 16.10 -19.89
N ALA A 523 -16.87 16.62 -20.97
CA ALA A 523 -16.14 17.07 -22.16
C ALA A 523 -15.51 18.46 -21.98
N ASP A 524 -16.06 19.28 -21.08
CA ASP A 524 -15.62 20.64 -20.83
C ASP A 524 -15.81 21.04 -19.35
N LEU A 525 -15.25 22.20 -18.98
CA LEU A 525 -15.30 22.72 -17.62
C LEU A 525 -16.74 23.00 -17.13
N GLY A 526 -17.65 23.40 -18.01
CA GLY A 526 -19.04 23.67 -17.65
C GLY A 526 -19.79 22.40 -17.26
N ALA A 527 -19.60 21.33 -18.02
CA ALA A 527 -20.11 20.00 -17.67
C ALA A 527 -19.48 19.48 -16.39
N LEU A 528 -18.16 19.64 -16.24
CA LEU A 528 -17.43 19.20 -15.04
C LEU A 528 -18.04 19.79 -13.77
N LEU A 529 -18.18 21.12 -13.71
CA LEU A 529 -18.63 21.83 -12.51
C LEU A 529 -20.13 21.66 -12.23
N ARG A 530 -20.94 21.40 -13.27
CA ARG A 530 -22.38 21.18 -13.11
C ARG A 530 -22.68 19.79 -12.56
N ASP A 531 -22.03 18.78 -13.14
CA ASP A 531 -22.42 17.37 -12.95
C ASP A 531 -21.56 16.66 -11.88
N ASN A 532 -20.55 17.34 -11.32
CA ASN A 532 -19.63 16.74 -10.34
C ASN A 532 -19.36 17.64 -9.13
N ASP A 533 -19.05 17.04 -7.99
CA ASP A 533 -18.26 17.72 -6.96
C ASP A 533 -16.79 17.59 -7.35
N VAL A 534 -16.00 18.66 -7.19
CA VAL A 534 -14.62 18.70 -7.72
C VAL A 534 -13.66 19.08 -6.62
N GLU A 535 -12.51 18.41 -6.60
CA GLU A 535 -11.38 18.83 -5.79
C GLU A 535 -10.07 18.91 -6.59
N LEU A 536 -9.21 19.85 -6.18
CA LEU A 536 -7.91 20.10 -6.77
C LEU A 536 -6.93 20.59 -5.69
N TYR A 537 -5.79 19.91 -5.56
CA TYR A 537 -4.70 20.25 -4.64
C TYR A 537 -3.38 20.43 -5.38
N ASP A 538 -2.62 21.47 -5.03
CA ASP A 538 -1.21 21.62 -5.43
C ASP A 538 -0.33 21.05 -4.32
N THR A 539 0.11 19.80 -4.46
CA THR A 539 0.79 19.06 -3.36
C THR A 539 2.17 19.61 -3.04
N GLN A 540 2.72 20.50 -3.88
CA GLN A 540 3.99 21.18 -3.59
C GLN A 540 3.78 22.45 -2.77
N ALA A 541 2.74 23.23 -3.09
CA ALA A 541 2.42 24.46 -2.37
C ALA A 541 1.63 24.19 -1.08
N ASP A 542 0.84 23.12 -1.07
CA ASP A 542 0.01 22.68 0.05
C ASP A 542 0.14 21.16 0.24
N PRO A 543 1.24 20.70 0.86
CA PRO A 543 1.51 19.27 1.03
C PRO A 543 0.55 18.57 1.99
N ASP A 544 -0.28 19.31 2.75
CA ASP A 544 -1.33 18.76 3.61
C ASP A 544 -2.71 18.81 2.97
N GLU A 545 -2.82 19.19 1.69
CA GLU A 545 -4.03 19.05 0.88
C GLU A 545 -5.27 19.73 1.52
N LEU A 546 -5.06 20.87 2.17
CA LEU A 546 -6.06 21.66 2.88
C LEU A 546 -6.90 22.52 1.94
N VAL A 547 -6.25 23.23 1.02
CA VAL A 547 -6.89 24.23 0.17
C VAL A 547 -7.39 23.57 -1.11
N ASN A 548 -8.69 23.29 -1.16
CA ASN A 548 -9.32 22.84 -2.39
C ASN A 548 -9.44 24.02 -3.38
N LEU A 549 -8.57 24.04 -4.39
CA LEU A 549 -8.52 25.09 -5.41
C LEU A 549 -9.76 25.09 -6.32
N ALA A 550 -10.51 23.99 -6.39
CA ALA A 550 -11.73 23.90 -7.20
C ALA A 550 -12.92 24.68 -6.61
N VAL A 551 -12.85 25.10 -5.33
CA VAL A 551 -13.89 25.91 -4.66
C VAL A 551 -14.05 27.26 -5.34
N ASN A 552 -12.94 27.84 -5.80
CA ASN A 552 -12.93 29.04 -6.63
C ASN A 552 -12.28 28.70 -7.97
N PRO A 553 -13.05 28.20 -8.96
CA PRO A 553 -12.48 27.65 -10.19
C PRO A 553 -11.94 28.71 -11.14
N GLU A 554 -12.36 29.98 -11.04
CA GLU A 554 -12.02 31.05 -12.00
C GLU A 554 -10.51 31.27 -12.19
N PRO A 555 -9.66 31.34 -11.13
CA PRO A 555 -8.22 31.45 -11.29
C PRO A 555 -7.55 30.17 -11.82
N HIS A 556 -8.26 29.04 -11.83
CA HIS A 556 -7.74 27.72 -12.11
C HIS A 556 -8.41 27.02 -13.31
N ARG A 557 -9.16 27.77 -14.14
CA ARG A 557 -9.96 27.21 -15.24
C ARG A 557 -9.13 26.36 -16.21
N ASP A 558 -7.99 26.87 -16.64
CA ASP A 558 -7.12 26.18 -17.60
C ASP A 558 -6.53 24.91 -16.99
N LEU A 559 -6.17 24.97 -15.70
CA LEU A 559 -5.65 23.84 -14.94
C LEU A 559 -6.71 22.74 -14.77
N LEU A 560 -7.92 23.11 -14.35
CA LEU A 560 -9.06 22.19 -14.22
C LEU A 560 -9.44 21.57 -15.58
N THR A 561 -9.45 22.37 -16.65
CA THR A 561 -9.73 21.87 -18.02
C THR A 561 -8.68 20.86 -18.46
N ARG A 562 -7.39 21.17 -18.27
CA ARG A 562 -6.28 20.27 -18.58
C ARG A 562 -6.36 18.97 -17.79
N LEU A 563 -6.54 19.05 -16.47
CA LEU A 563 -6.58 17.88 -15.60
C LEU A 563 -7.79 17.01 -15.90
N ASN A 564 -8.96 17.59 -16.14
CA ASN A 564 -10.15 16.84 -16.56
C ASN A 564 -9.92 16.09 -17.89
N ALA A 565 -9.35 16.76 -18.89
CA ALA A 565 -9.01 16.13 -20.17
C ALA A 565 -7.97 15.02 -20.00
N ALA A 566 -6.96 15.24 -19.16
CA ALA A 566 -5.94 14.24 -18.84
C ALA A 566 -6.53 13.04 -18.08
N THR A 567 -7.46 13.24 -17.15
CA THR A 567 -8.22 12.17 -16.50
C THR A 567 -9.00 11.35 -17.53
N ASN A 568 -9.70 11.99 -18.47
CA ASN A 568 -10.44 11.27 -19.52
C ASN A 568 -9.51 10.45 -20.42
N ALA A 569 -8.35 11.00 -20.77
CA ALA A 569 -7.34 10.29 -21.55
C ALA A 569 -6.72 9.12 -20.77
N ALA A 570 -6.45 9.29 -19.47
CA ALA A 570 -5.92 8.23 -18.60
C ALA A 570 -6.92 7.10 -18.42
N VAL A 571 -8.20 7.42 -18.20
CA VAL A 571 -9.30 6.43 -18.19
C VAL A 571 -9.31 5.63 -19.49
N LEU A 572 -9.35 6.30 -20.64
CA LEU A 572 -9.36 5.59 -21.94
C LEU A 572 -8.11 4.72 -22.16
N ALA A 573 -6.95 5.14 -21.68
CA ALA A 573 -5.70 4.42 -21.86
C ALA A 573 -5.51 3.24 -20.89
N GLU A 574 -6.22 3.23 -19.76
CA GLU A 574 -6.11 2.20 -18.72
C GLU A 574 -7.30 1.24 -18.67
N LEU A 575 -8.36 1.53 -19.42
CA LEU A 575 -9.39 0.56 -19.76
C LEU A 575 -8.94 -0.27 -20.98
N SER A 576 -9.42 -1.52 -21.08
CA SER A 576 -9.14 -2.43 -22.19
C SER A 576 -9.60 -1.83 -23.54
N ASP A 577 -8.95 -2.24 -24.63
CA ASP A 577 -9.13 -1.60 -25.93
C ASP A 577 -10.59 -1.71 -26.41
N GLY A 578 -11.23 -0.56 -26.64
CA GLY A 578 -12.63 -0.48 -27.09
C GLY A 578 -13.65 -0.31 -25.96
N ASP A 579 -13.25 -0.49 -24.71
CA ASP A 579 -14.10 -0.18 -23.57
C ASP A 579 -14.19 1.32 -23.32
N LYS A 580 -15.32 1.73 -22.76
CA LYS A 580 -15.56 3.08 -22.28
C LYS A 580 -15.80 3.03 -20.78
N ASP A 581 -15.46 4.12 -20.11
CA ASP A 581 -16.02 4.38 -18.78
C ASP A 581 -17.49 4.75 -19.02
N ASP A 582 -18.34 3.73 -19.00
CA ASP A 582 -19.77 3.79 -19.33
C ASP A 582 -20.65 3.54 -18.10
N GLY A 583 -20.04 3.45 -16.92
CA GLY A 583 -20.74 3.17 -15.67
C GLY A 583 -21.23 1.73 -15.52
N SER A 584 -20.95 0.82 -16.46
CA SER A 584 -21.44 -0.58 -16.41
C SER A 584 -20.92 -1.41 -15.23
N GLU A 585 -19.98 -0.89 -14.45
CA GLU A 585 -19.63 -1.43 -13.13
C GLU A 585 -20.72 -1.21 -12.06
N PHE A 586 -21.70 -0.34 -12.31
CA PHE A 586 -22.79 0.00 -11.39
C PHE A 586 -24.14 -0.61 -11.81
N ASP A 587 -24.19 -1.32 -12.94
CA ASP A 587 -25.40 -1.95 -13.51
C ASP A 587 -25.63 -3.39 -13.05
#